data_AF-A0AAJ5EEX7-F1
#
_entry.id   AF-A0AAJ5EEX7-F1
#
_cell.length_a   1.000
_cell.length_b   1.000
_cell.length_c   1.000
_cell.angle_alpha   90.00
_cell.angle_beta   90.00
_cell.angle_gamma   90.00
#
_symmetry.space_group_name_H-M   'P 1'
#
loop_
_entity.id
_entity.type
_entity.pdbx_description
1 polymer ?
#
loop_
_entity_poly.entity_id
_entity_poly.type
_entity_poly.pdbx_seq_one_letter_code
_entity_poly.pdbx_strand_id
1 'polypeptide(L)'
;MIKEFKDFITKGNAFDLAIGVLVGGAFNNIVKALTDSVLTPLVSFFIRFITGSNSNSTKIEGLAVPLGETGLRIDFGVFIGAIIQFLITMVVLFFIVKTINKLRDLGTTVLPIENETEEEPEPTQEELLQEIVQLLKKDHESTPHND
;
A
#
# COMPACT_ATOMS: atom_id res chain seq x y z
N MET A 1 -19.94 26.91 -1.74
CA MET A 1 -18.47 26.74 -1.86
C MET A 1 -17.83 26.30 -0.54
N ILE A 2 -17.48 27.18 0.41
CA ILE A 2 -16.73 26.78 1.64
C ILE A 2 -17.53 25.84 2.56
N LYS A 3 -18.84 26.04 2.68
CA LYS A 3 -19.71 25.19 3.51
C LYS A 3 -19.92 23.80 2.88
N GLU A 4 -20.16 23.75 1.57
CA GLU A 4 -20.27 22.50 0.79
C GLU A 4 -18.94 21.74 0.72
N PHE A 5 -17.82 22.45 0.66
CA PHE A 5 -16.50 21.85 0.73
C PHE A 5 -16.27 21.23 2.10
N LYS A 6 -16.58 21.95 3.20
CA LYS A 6 -16.52 21.39 4.56
C LYS A 6 -17.39 20.14 4.69
N ASP A 7 -18.63 20.18 4.20
CA ASP A 7 -19.55 19.04 4.23
C ASP A 7 -19.06 17.85 3.38
N PHE A 8 -18.27 18.09 2.34
CA PHE A 8 -17.66 17.07 1.48
C PHE A 8 -16.47 16.37 2.16
N ILE A 9 -15.55 17.11 2.79
CA ILE A 9 -14.42 16.51 3.54
C ILE A 9 -14.88 15.83 4.83
N THR A 10 -15.98 16.26 5.45
CA THR A 10 -16.51 15.60 6.66
C THR A 10 -17.23 14.28 6.38
N LYS A 11 -17.43 13.87 5.12
CA LYS A 11 -18.01 12.57 4.77
C LYS A 11 -17.07 11.37 5.05
N GLY A 12 -15.94 11.57 5.74
CA GLY A 12 -15.00 10.53 6.19
C GLY A 12 -14.15 9.95 5.06
N ASN A 13 -14.81 9.32 4.08
CA ASN A 13 -14.18 8.56 3.00
C ASN A 13 -13.14 9.35 2.17
N ALA A 14 -13.34 10.65 1.97
CA ALA A 14 -12.40 11.49 1.21
C ALA A 14 -11.21 11.98 2.04
N PHE A 15 -11.41 12.18 3.35
CA PHE A 15 -10.39 12.70 4.25
C PHE A 15 -9.38 11.61 4.62
N ASP A 16 -9.86 10.41 4.93
CA ASP A 16 -9.01 9.27 5.27
C ASP A 16 -8.20 8.79 4.05
N LEU A 17 -8.83 8.78 2.86
CA LEU A 17 -8.13 8.55 1.60
C LEU A 17 -7.04 9.60 1.33
N ALA A 18 -7.32 10.88 1.58
CA ALA A 18 -6.36 11.95 1.36
C ALA A 18 -5.15 11.82 2.31
N ILE A 19 -5.38 11.46 3.57
CA ILE A 19 -4.30 11.20 4.54
C ILE A 19 -3.48 9.99 4.10
N GLY A 20 -4.13 8.90 3.68
CA GLY A 20 -3.47 7.69 3.18
C GLY A 20 -2.52 7.98 2.01
N VAL A 21 -2.98 8.77 1.03
CA VAL A 21 -2.14 9.19 -0.11
C VAL A 21 -0.97 10.08 0.33
N LEU A 22 -1.21 11.02 1.26
CA LEU A 22 -0.18 11.96 1.73
C LEU A 22 0.93 11.22 2.48
N VAL A 23 0.55 10.33 3.41
CA VAL A 23 1.47 9.52 4.21
C VAL A 23 2.18 8.50 3.32
N GLY A 24 1.46 7.85 2.40
CA GLY A 24 2.04 6.91 1.43
C GLY A 24 3.11 7.57 0.55
N GLY A 25 2.85 8.79 0.06
CA GLY A 25 3.80 9.58 -0.72
C GLY A 25 5.05 9.95 0.09
N ALA A 26 4.88 10.43 1.33
CA ALA A 26 6.00 10.77 2.21
C ALA A 26 6.86 9.55 2.57
N PHE A 27 6.22 8.41 2.84
CA PHE A 27 6.92 7.16 3.14
C PHE A 27 7.71 6.63 1.93
N ASN A 28 7.11 6.66 0.73
CA ASN A 28 7.81 6.29 -0.50
C ASN A 28 9.06 7.15 -0.71
N ASN A 29 9.03 8.45 -0.37
CA ASN A 29 10.21 9.31 -0.44
C ASN A 29 11.33 8.86 0.51
N ILE A 30 11.01 8.38 1.71
CA ILE A 30 11.99 7.84 2.67
C ILE A 30 12.64 6.57 2.11
N VAL A 31 11.82 5.65 1.58
CA VAL A 31 12.31 4.41 0.95
C VAL A 31 13.19 4.74 -0.25
N LYS A 32 12.77 5.67 -1.11
CA LYS A 32 13.53 6.13 -2.26
C LYS A 32 14.85 6.76 -1.85
N ALA A 33 14.86 7.63 -0.83
CA ALA A 33 16.09 8.25 -0.33
C ALA A 33 17.09 7.21 0.20
N LEU A 34 16.61 6.19 0.90
CA LEU A 34 17.44 5.09 1.38
C LEU A 34 18.05 4.29 0.21
N THR A 35 17.25 3.92 -0.78
CA THR A 35 17.76 3.19 -1.93
C THR A 35 18.74 4.03 -2.75
N ASP A 36 18.39 5.27 -3.07
CA ASP A 36 19.23 6.13 -3.89
C ASP A 36 20.55 6.46 -3.21
N SER A 37 20.54 6.66 -1.89
CA SER A 37 21.73 7.10 -1.14
C SER A 37 22.60 5.93 -0.66
N VAL A 38 22.03 4.74 -0.47
CA VAL A 38 22.75 3.60 0.15
C VAL A 38 22.83 2.42 -0.81
N LEU A 39 21.71 1.98 -1.38
CA LEU A 39 21.69 0.74 -2.17
C LEU A 39 22.16 0.91 -3.61
N THR A 40 21.81 2.01 -4.28
CA THR A 40 22.30 2.31 -5.63
C THR A 40 23.85 2.40 -5.67
N PRO A 41 24.53 3.09 -4.74
CA PRO A 41 25.99 3.07 -4.66
C PRO A 41 26.55 1.66 -4.39
N LEU A 42 25.97 0.91 -3.44
CA LEU A 42 26.40 -0.46 -3.11
C LEU A 42 26.30 -1.42 -4.31
N VAL A 43 25.18 -1.37 -5.02
CA VAL A 43 24.93 -2.17 -6.22
C VAL A 43 25.86 -1.75 -7.34
N SER A 44 26.04 -0.44 -7.55
CA SER A 44 26.96 0.06 -8.56
C SER A 44 28.40 -0.41 -8.29
N PHE A 45 28.81 -0.43 -7.02
CA PHE A 45 30.10 -0.96 -6.58
C PHE A 45 30.24 -2.46 -6.84
N PHE A 46 29.21 -3.25 -6.52
CA PHE A 46 29.20 -4.69 -6.76
C PHE A 46 29.28 -5.02 -8.25
N ILE A 47 28.52 -4.32 -9.10
CA ILE A 47 28.60 -4.46 -10.55
C ILE A 47 29.99 -4.07 -11.04
N ARG A 48 30.59 -3.01 -10.49
CA ARG A 48 31.95 -2.58 -10.83
C ARG A 48 32.99 -3.65 -10.48
N PHE A 49 32.84 -4.29 -9.33
CA PHE A 49 33.69 -5.40 -8.88
C PHE A 49 33.58 -6.63 -9.79
N ILE A 50 32.37 -6.96 -10.25
CA ILE A 50 32.12 -8.14 -11.10
C ILE A 50 32.52 -7.87 -12.57
N THR A 51 32.30 -6.65 -13.09
CA THR A 51 32.55 -6.30 -14.49
C THR A 51 33.95 -5.70 -14.74
N GLY A 52 34.70 -5.33 -13.69
CA GLY A 52 36.06 -4.78 -13.82
C GLY A 52 36.13 -3.39 -14.49
N SER A 53 35.00 -2.70 -14.65
CA SER A 53 34.92 -1.42 -15.37
C SER A 53 35.35 -0.24 -14.49
N ASN A 54 36.38 0.49 -14.90
CA ASN A 54 36.99 1.62 -14.16
C ASN A 54 36.30 2.98 -14.40
N SER A 55 35.05 3.00 -14.88
CA SER A 55 34.35 4.29 -15.04
C SER A 55 34.01 4.89 -13.68
N ASN A 56 34.39 6.16 -13.48
CA ASN A 56 34.12 6.96 -12.27
C ASN A 56 32.68 7.50 -12.21
N SER A 57 31.84 7.09 -13.14
CA SER A 57 30.45 7.49 -13.18
C SER A 57 29.64 6.68 -12.15
N THR A 58 28.95 7.39 -11.27
CA THR A 58 27.88 6.86 -10.38
C THR A 58 26.68 6.32 -11.16
N LYS A 59 26.74 6.42 -12.47
CA LYS A 59 25.77 5.92 -13.43
C LYS A 59 26.26 4.55 -13.87
N ILE A 60 25.38 3.55 -13.88
CA ILE A 60 25.70 2.18 -14.27
C ILE A 60 25.96 2.16 -15.79
N GLU A 61 27.11 2.70 -16.19
CA GLU A 61 27.50 2.99 -17.58
C GLU A 61 28.20 1.81 -18.25
N GLY A 62 28.46 0.73 -17.49
CA GLY A 62 29.07 -0.50 -18.01
C GLY A 62 28.20 -1.28 -19.01
N LEU A 63 26.92 -0.94 -19.17
CA LEU A 63 26.03 -1.53 -20.18
C LEU A 63 25.56 -0.50 -21.21
N ALA A 64 26.13 0.71 -21.24
CA ALA A 64 25.82 1.67 -22.30
C ALA A 64 26.49 1.25 -23.61
N VAL A 65 25.81 0.41 -24.40
CA VAL A 65 26.25 0.09 -25.75
C VAL A 65 25.99 1.33 -26.62
N PRO A 66 27.03 1.95 -27.21
CA PRO A 66 26.81 3.05 -28.15
C PRO A 66 26.10 2.49 -29.39
N LEU A 67 24.95 3.06 -29.73
CA LEU A 67 24.23 2.75 -30.97
C LEU A 67 24.85 3.56 -32.11
N GLY A 68 26.00 3.08 -32.61
CA GLY A 68 26.73 3.71 -33.71
C GLY A 68 27.27 5.11 -33.40
N GLU A 69 27.67 5.85 -34.44
CA GLU A 69 28.30 7.18 -34.33
C GLU A 69 27.32 8.32 -33.95
N THR A 70 26.07 8.00 -33.60
CA THR A 70 24.99 8.98 -33.42
C THR A 70 24.91 9.59 -32.01
N GLY A 71 25.78 9.16 -31.09
CA GLY A 71 25.77 9.66 -29.70
C GLY A 71 24.62 9.14 -28.84
N LEU A 72 23.76 8.25 -29.36
CA LEU A 72 22.67 7.62 -28.62
C LEU A 72 23.21 6.47 -27.75
N ARG A 73 22.98 6.57 -26.44
CA ARG A 73 23.42 5.57 -25.43
C ARG A 73 22.19 4.96 -24.76
N ILE A 74 22.10 3.63 -24.73
CA ILE A 74 21.08 2.94 -23.93
C ILE A 74 21.67 2.65 -22.55
N ASP A 75 21.27 3.43 -21.55
CA ASP A 75 21.67 3.24 -20.16
C ASP A 75 20.88 2.08 -19.51
N PHE A 76 21.22 0.82 -19.83
CA PHE A 76 20.66 -0.37 -19.16
C PHE A 76 20.88 -0.36 -17.64
N GLY A 77 21.85 0.42 -17.20
CA GLY A 77 22.14 0.60 -15.80
C GLY A 77 21.11 1.38 -15.00
N VAL A 78 20.45 2.36 -15.62
CA VAL A 78 19.32 3.06 -15.00
C VAL A 78 18.13 2.11 -14.87
N PHE A 79 17.95 1.25 -15.88
CA PHE A 79 16.91 0.23 -15.88
C PHE A 79 17.13 -0.84 -14.79
N ILE A 80 18.35 -1.36 -14.64
CA ILE A 80 18.67 -2.32 -13.57
C ILE A 80 18.53 -1.70 -12.18
N GLY A 81 18.92 -0.43 -12.02
CA GLY A 81 18.72 0.33 -10.79
C GLY A 81 17.24 0.47 -10.44
N ALA A 82 16.39 0.75 -11.44
CA ALA A 82 14.94 0.82 -11.25
C ALA A 82 14.32 -0.52 -10.82
N ILE A 83 14.79 -1.65 -11.40
CA ILE A 83 14.35 -2.99 -10.99
C ILE A 83 14.73 -3.28 -9.54
N ILE A 84 15.95 -2.94 -9.15
CA ILE A 84 16.43 -3.15 -7.79
C ILE A 84 15.64 -2.29 -6.80
N GLN A 85 15.38 -1.02 -7.14
CA GLN A 85 14.53 -0.14 -6.34
C GLN A 85 13.11 -0.68 -6.16
N PHE A 86 12.53 -1.27 -7.21
CA PHE A 86 11.24 -1.94 -7.15
C PHE A 86 11.26 -3.13 -6.18
N LEU A 87 12.28 -4.00 -6.28
CA LEU A 87 12.43 -5.15 -5.39
C LEU A 87 12.62 -4.75 -3.92
N ILE A 88 13.42 -3.72 -3.64
CA ILE A 88 13.62 -3.20 -2.28
C ILE A 88 12.29 -2.68 -1.72
N THR A 89 11.59 -1.84 -2.49
CA THR A 89 10.29 -1.30 -2.07
C THR A 89 9.29 -2.42 -1.78
N MET A 90 9.23 -3.45 -2.62
CA MET A 90 8.37 -4.63 -2.42
C MET A 90 8.73 -5.37 -1.12
N VAL A 91 10.02 -5.62 -0.86
CA VAL A 91 10.49 -6.31 0.35
C VAL A 91 10.15 -5.51 1.60
N VAL A 92 10.41 -4.20 1.61
CA VAL A 92 10.08 -3.32 2.74
C VAL A 92 8.59 -3.32 3.00
N LEU A 93 7.77 -3.19 1.95
CA LEU A 93 6.30 -3.21 2.09
C LEU A 93 5.80 -4.55 2.61
N PHE A 94 6.38 -5.67 2.15
CA PHE A 94 6.07 -7.01 2.64
C PHE A 94 6.38 -7.15 4.15
N PHE A 95 7.54 -6.66 4.61
CA PHE A 95 7.87 -6.68 6.04
C PHE A 95 6.91 -5.84 6.88
N ILE A 96 6.47 -4.69 6.38
CA ILE A 96 5.50 -3.83 7.07
C ILE A 96 4.14 -4.54 7.17
N VAL A 97 3.61 -5.04 6.06
CA VAL A 97 2.33 -5.77 6.04
C VAL A 97 2.40 -7.00 6.93
N LYS A 98 3.50 -7.76 6.87
CA LYS A 98 3.73 -8.92 7.75
C LYS A 98 3.79 -8.52 9.23
N THR A 99 4.38 -7.37 9.55
CA THR A 99 4.45 -6.87 10.94
C THR A 99 3.08 -6.43 11.43
N ILE A 100 2.33 -5.70 10.61
CA ILE A 100 0.96 -5.28 10.93
C ILE A 100 0.04 -6.50 11.09
N ASN A 101 0.10 -7.47 10.17
CA ASN A 101 -0.68 -8.71 10.29
C ASN A 101 -0.32 -9.50 11.54
N LYS A 102 0.98 -9.57 11.88
CA LYS A 102 1.43 -10.19 13.12
C LYS A 102 0.96 -9.44 14.38
N LEU A 103 0.92 -8.11 14.36
CA LEU A 103 0.43 -7.30 15.49
C LEU A 103 -1.10 -7.41 15.64
N ARG A 104 -1.85 -7.51 14.53
CA ARG A 104 -3.28 -7.83 14.52
C ARG A 104 -3.56 -9.20 15.13
N ASP A 105 -2.79 -10.23 14.75
CA ASP A 105 -2.91 -11.58 15.32
C ASP A 105 -2.59 -11.64 16.83
N LEU A 106 -1.75 -10.71 17.33
CA LEU A 106 -1.41 -10.61 18.76
C LEU A 106 -2.37 -9.70 19.56
N GLY A 107 -3.47 -9.23 18.97
CA GLY A 107 -4.51 -8.45 19.66
C GLY A 107 -4.07 -7.06 20.15
N THR A 108 -2.90 -6.58 19.72
CA THR A 108 -2.42 -5.24 20.05
C THR A 108 -2.72 -4.32 18.88
N THR A 109 -3.92 -3.72 18.89
CA THR A 109 -4.34 -2.70 17.92
C THR A 109 -3.52 -1.43 18.12
N VAL A 110 -2.31 -1.38 17.55
CA VAL A 110 -1.40 -0.21 17.66
C VAL A 110 -1.64 0.81 16.56
N LEU A 111 -2.36 0.46 15.50
CA LEU A 111 -2.78 1.40 14.47
C LEU A 111 -4.28 1.24 14.23
N PRO A 112 -5.10 2.29 14.41
CA PRO A 112 -6.39 2.37 13.75
C PRO A 112 -6.12 2.57 12.26
N ILE A 113 -5.64 1.53 11.58
CA ILE A 113 -6.06 1.33 10.20
C ILE A 113 -7.48 0.82 10.40
N GLU A 114 -8.43 1.75 10.39
CA GLU A 114 -9.86 1.45 10.37
C GLU A 114 -10.06 0.26 9.42
N ASN A 115 -10.70 -0.78 9.92
CA ASN A 115 -10.91 -2.03 9.23
C ASN A 115 -11.43 -1.82 7.78
N GLU A 116 -10.56 -1.92 6.78
CA GLU A 116 -10.97 -2.36 5.44
C GLU A 116 -10.98 -3.89 5.33
N THR A 117 -10.88 -4.61 6.46
CA THR A 117 -11.09 -6.06 6.48
C THR A 117 -12.20 -6.38 7.46
N GLU A 118 -13.32 -6.78 6.88
CA GLU A 118 -14.56 -7.23 7.51
C GLU A 118 -15.29 -6.09 8.25
N GLU A 119 -16.05 -5.31 7.46
CA GLU A 119 -17.45 -5.16 7.83
C GLU A 119 -17.96 -6.58 8.10
N GLU A 120 -18.01 -6.97 9.37
CA GLU A 120 -18.93 -8.00 9.83
C GLU A 120 -20.23 -7.71 9.09
N PRO A 121 -20.73 -8.61 8.22
CA PRO A 121 -21.80 -8.26 7.31
C PRO A 121 -22.90 -7.65 8.16
N GLU A 122 -23.12 -6.33 8.00
CA GLU A 122 -24.29 -5.71 8.60
C GLU A 122 -25.44 -6.61 8.19
N PRO A 123 -26.25 -7.11 9.13
CA PRO A 123 -27.22 -8.14 8.84
C PRO A 123 -27.98 -7.68 7.63
N THR A 124 -27.87 -8.46 6.56
CA THR A 124 -28.40 -8.06 5.27
C THR A 124 -29.87 -7.72 5.47
N GLN A 125 -30.42 -6.81 4.68
CA GLN A 125 -31.83 -6.42 4.85
C GLN A 125 -32.75 -7.66 4.88
N GLU A 126 -32.35 -8.72 4.18
CA GLU A 126 -33.01 -10.03 4.19
C GLU A 126 -32.95 -10.75 5.56
N GLU A 127 -31.83 -10.73 6.27
CA GLU A 127 -31.68 -11.32 7.62
C GLU A 127 -32.50 -10.55 8.67
N LEU A 128 -32.50 -9.22 8.60
CA LEU A 128 -33.34 -8.38 9.47
C LEU A 128 -34.83 -8.61 9.23
N LEU A 129 -35.25 -8.77 7.96
CA LEU A 129 -36.63 -9.09 7.64
C LEU A 129 -37.02 -10.49 8.13
N GLN A 130 -36.11 -11.46 8.08
CA GLN A 130 -36.35 -12.80 8.64
C GLN A 130 -36.48 -12.77 10.17
N GLU A 131 -35.64 -11.99 10.85
CA GLU A 131 -35.73 -11.77 12.29
C GLU A 131 -37.06 -11.11 12.67
N ILE A 132 -37.49 -10.07 11.94
CA ILE A 132 -38.80 -9.41 12.14
C ILE A 132 -39.96 -10.40 11.94
N VAL A 133 -39.92 -11.26 10.90
CA VAL A 133 -40.95 -12.28 10.66
C VAL A 133 -40.98 -13.31 11.79
N GLN A 134 -39.82 -13.74 12.29
CA GLN A 134 -39.76 -14.68 13.42
C GLN A 134 -40.30 -14.06 14.71
N LEU A 135 -39.96 -12.79 15.00
CA LEU A 135 -40.47 -12.07 16.16
C LEU A 135 -42.00 -11.88 16.08
N LEU A 136 -42.53 -11.51 14.91
CA LEU A 136 -43.99 -11.39 14.70
C LEU A 136 -44.72 -12.72 14.86
N LYS A 137 -44.13 -13.83 14.38
CA LYS A 137 -44.72 -15.16 14.56
C LYS A 137 -44.72 -15.60 16.02
N LYS A 138 -43.64 -15.31 16.75
CA LYS A 138 -43.52 -15.59 18.19
C LYS A 138 -44.53 -14.77 19.01
N ASP A 139 -44.75 -13.51 18.66
CA ASP A 139 -45.78 -12.65 19.29
C ASP A 139 -47.20 -13.19 19.00
N HIS A 140 -47.46 -13.62 17.76
CA HIS A 140 -48.76 -14.16 17.38
C HIS A 140 -49.07 -15.56 17.94
N GLU A 141 -48.04 -16.36 18.23
CA GLU A 141 -48.15 -17.65 18.95
C GLU A 141 -48.26 -17.47 20.47
N SER A 142 -47.85 -16.32 21.02
CA SER A 142 -47.90 -16.02 22.45
C SER A 142 -49.14 -15.24 22.89
N THR A 143 -49.99 -14.77 21.96
CA THR A 143 -51.39 -14.44 22.26
C THR A 143 -52.20 -15.73 22.47
N PRO A 144 -52.62 -16.06 23.70
CA PRO A 144 -53.59 -17.12 23.88
C PRO A 144 -54.88 -16.67 23.21
N HIS A 145 -55.41 -17.52 22.34
CA HIS A 145 -56.75 -17.42 21.81
C HIS A 145 -57.71 -17.39 23.00
N ASN A 146 -58.16 -16.20 23.38
CA ASN A 146 -59.17 -16.00 24.41
C ASN A 146 -60.46 -15.62 23.70
N ASP A 147 -61.12 -16.63 23.16
CA ASP A 147 -62.57 -16.68 22.94
C ASP A 147 -63.15 -17.74 23.88
#